data_AF-A0A447U468-F1
#
_entry.id   AF-A0A447U468-F1
#
_cell.length_a   1.000
_cell.length_b   1.000
_cell.length_c   1.000
_cell.angle_alpha   90.00
_cell.angle_beta   90.00
_cell.angle_gamma   90.00
#
_symmetry.space_group_name_H-M   'P 1'
#
loop_
_entity.id
_entity.type
_entity.pdbx_description
1 polymer ?
#
loop_
_entity_poly.entity_id
_entity_poly.type
_entity_poly.pdbx_seq_one_letter_code
_entity_poly.pdbx_strand_id
1 'polypeptide(L)'
;MLLCFPVSTADVALLARLAAEPRFTSLIFTPRGGGTGTNGQALNQGIIVDMSRYMNRIIEINPEEGWVRVEAGVIKDQLNQALKPYGYFFCTGTFHQ
;
A
#
# COMPACT_ATOMS: atom_id res chain seq x y z
N MET A 1 3.11 -13.52 15.41
CA MET A 1 2.75 -12.60 14.31
C MET A 1 3.86 -12.69 13.27
N LEU A 2 3.54 -13.09 12.05
CA LEU A 2 4.50 -13.21 10.94
C LEU A 2 4.39 -11.96 10.06
N LEU A 3 5.52 -11.39 9.63
CA LEU A 3 5.58 -10.27 8.70
C LEU A 3 6.19 -10.74 7.38
N CYS A 4 5.53 -10.40 6.27
CA CYS A 4 5.97 -10.68 4.92
C CYS A 4 6.18 -9.34 4.20
N PHE A 5 7.32 -9.19 3.53
CA PHE A 5 7.70 -7.97 2.81
C PHE A 5 7.84 -8.29 1.32
N PRO A 6 6.74 -8.34 0.55
CA PRO A 6 6.81 -8.57 -0.89
C PRO A 6 7.69 -7.50 -1.56
N VAL A 7 8.52 -7.94 -2.49
CA VAL A 7 9.40 -7.04 -3.26
C VAL A 7 8.82 -6.73 -4.65
N SER A 8 7.80 -7.48 -5.06
CA SER A 8 7.21 -7.37 -6.38
C SER A 8 5.73 -7.74 -6.39
N THR A 9 5.04 -7.34 -7.47
CA THR A 9 3.67 -7.79 -7.77
C THR A 9 3.56 -9.31 -7.86
N ALA A 10 4.62 -10.01 -8.28
CA ALA A 10 4.64 -11.47 -8.36
C ALA A 10 4.55 -12.11 -6.96
N ASP A 11 5.20 -11.53 -5.95
CA ASP A 11 5.11 -12.01 -4.57
C ASP A 11 3.70 -11.85 -4.02
N VAL A 12 3.05 -10.73 -4.30
CA VAL A 12 1.65 -10.48 -3.90
C VAL A 12 0.71 -11.48 -4.58
N ALA A 13 0.91 -11.73 -5.87
CA ALA A 13 0.13 -12.71 -6.61
C ALA A 13 0.33 -14.14 -6.07
N LEU A 14 1.56 -14.49 -5.65
CA LEU A 14 1.86 -15.76 -5.02
C LEU A 14 1.15 -15.90 -3.67
N LEU A 15 1.19 -14.86 -2.82
CA LEU A 15 0.48 -14.84 -1.55
C LEU A 15 -1.04 -15.00 -1.73
N ALA A 16 -1.62 -14.31 -2.73
CA ALA A 16 -3.04 -14.44 -3.05
C ALA A 16 -3.42 -15.85 -3.52
N ARG A 17 -2.56 -16.50 -4.32
CA ARG A 17 -2.75 -17.89 -4.75
C ARG A 17 -2.68 -18.85 -3.56
N LEU A 18 -1.68 -18.69 -2.69
CA LEU A 18 -1.56 -19.51 -1.47
C LEU A 18 -2.80 -19.35 -0.58
N ALA A 19 -3.29 -18.14 -0.40
CA ALA A 19 -4.50 -17.87 0.38
C ALA A 19 -5.77 -18.54 -0.21
N ALA A 20 -5.78 -18.80 -1.52
CA ALA A 20 -6.89 -19.46 -2.22
C ALA A 20 -6.80 -21.00 -2.21
N GLU A 21 -5.68 -21.58 -1.78
CA GLU A 21 -5.54 -23.03 -1.74
C GLU A 21 -6.26 -23.62 -0.50
N PRO A 22 -7.07 -24.69 -0.66
CA PRO A 22 -7.86 -25.27 0.44
C PRO A 22 -7.03 -25.69 1.67
N ARG A 23 -5.77 -26.06 1.48
CA ARG A 23 -4.84 -26.44 2.56
C ARG A 23 -4.37 -25.25 3.41
N PHE A 24 -4.52 -24.02 2.92
CA PHE A 24 -4.06 -22.79 3.56
C PHE A 24 -5.20 -21.86 3.97
N THR A 25 -6.45 -22.30 3.88
CA THR A 25 -7.65 -21.51 4.24
C THR A 25 -7.66 -21.02 5.70
N SER A 26 -6.87 -21.64 6.58
CA SER A 26 -6.70 -21.21 7.97
C SER A 26 -5.72 -20.03 8.13
N LEU A 27 -4.95 -19.69 7.10
CA LEU A 27 -4.02 -18.57 7.12
C LEU A 27 -4.77 -17.27 6.78
N ILE A 28 -4.69 -16.30 7.69
CA ILE A 28 -5.23 -14.95 7.48
C ILE A 28 -4.10 -14.05 7.02
N PHE A 29 -4.22 -13.49 5.82
CA PHE A 29 -3.28 -12.50 5.27
C PHE A 29 -3.90 -11.11 5.37
N THR A 30 -3.20 -10.18 6.01
CA THR A 30 -3.66 -8.80 6.17
C THR A 30 -2.69 -7.85 5.47
N PRO A 31 -3.12 -7.15 4.41
CA PRO A 31 -2.28 -6.15 3.75
C PRO A 31 -2.09 -4.92 4.67
N ARG A 32 -0.86 -4.40 4.70
CA ARG A 32 -0.47 -3.21 5.45
C ARG A 32 0.31 -2.26 4.53
N GLY A 33 -0.19 -1.04 4.40
CA GLY A 33 0.53 0.10 3.81
C GLY A 33 1.23 0.94 4.89
N GLY A 34 1.24 2.27 4.76
CA GLY A 34 1.89 3.19 5.70
C GLY A 34 1.35 3.23 7.14
N GLY A 35 0.36 2.40 7.50
CA GLY A 35 -0.13 2.25 8.88
C GLY A 35 -0.93 3.44 9.42
N THR A 36 -1.39 4.36 8.57
CA THR A 36 -2.13 5.56 8.98
C THR A 36 -3.63 5.35 9.20
N GLY A 37 -4.12 4.12 8.99
CA GLY A 37 -5.52 3.76 9.23
C GLY A 37 -5.80 3.63 10.72
N THR A 38 -6.64 4.51 11.27
CA THR A 38 -6.97 4.56 12.71
C THR A 38 -8.03 3.53 13.14
N ASN A 39 -8.57 2.73 12.21
CA ASN A 39 -9.69 1.82 12.45
C ASN A 39 -9.26 0.42 12.91
N GLY A 40 -8.25 0.31 13.77
CA GLY A 40 -7.89 -0.97 14.40
C GLY A 40 -7.23 -2.00 13.47
N GLN A 41 -6.84 -1.63 12.25
CA GLN A 41 -6.14 -2.52 11.30
C GLN A 41 -4.73 -2.96 11.77
N ALA A 42 -4.28 -2.49 12.95
CA ALA A 42 -3.07 -2.92 13.64
C ALA A 42 -3.29 -4.11 14.59
N LEU A 43 -4.54 -4.50 14.89
CA LEU A 43 -4.88 -5.60 15.82
C LEU A 43 -5.11 -6.96 15.12
N ASN A 44 -4.79 -7.04 13.83
CA ASN A 44 -5.06 -8.22 13.03
C ASN A 44 -4.15 -9.41 13.41
N GLN A 45 -4.76 -10.59 13.59
CA GLN A 45 -4.05 -11.85 13.78
C GLN A 45 -3.70 -12.47 12.41
N GLY A 46 -2.57 -13.18 12.33
CA GLY A 46 -2.13 -13.86 11.11
C GLY A 46 -0.83 -13.32 10.52
N ILE A 47 -0.76 -13.32 9.20
CA ILE A 47 0.39 -12.91 8.39
C ILE A 47 0.15 -11.48 7.90
N ILE A 48 0.98 -10.55 8.37
CA ILE A 48 0.95 -9.17 7.90
C ILE A 48 1.77 -9.06 6.62
N VAL A 49 1.15 -8.58 5.55
CA VAL A 49 1.79 -8.35 4.25
C VAL A 49 2.10 -6.86 4.14
N ASP A 50 3.31 -6.46 4.47
CA ASP A 50 3.74 -5.07 4.52
C ASP A 50 4.34 -4.64 3.17
N MET A 51 3.56 -3.81 2.47
CA MET A 51 3.90 -3.30 1.14
C MET A 51 4.82 -2.07 1.21
N SER A 52 4.89 -1.41 2.37
CA SER A 52 5.56 -0.11 2.54
C SER A 52 7.08 -0.18 2.47
N ARG A 53 7.66 -1.38 2.64
CA ARG A 53 9.11 -1.55 2.68
C ARG A 53 9.79 -1.52 1.31
N TYR A 54 9.22 -2.21 0.32
CA TYR A 54 9.86 -2.41 -0.99
C TYR A 54 9.01 -1.95 -2.17
N MET A 55 7.68 -1.85 -1.99
CA MET A 55 6.74 -1.44 -3.03
C MET A 55 6.21 -0.03 -2.73
N ASN A 56 7.11 0.94 -2.53
CA ASN A 56 6.83 2.32 -2.08
C ASN A 56 7.32 3.41 -3.05
N ARG A 57 7.39 3.09 -4.34
CA ARG A 57 7.86 4.02 -5.37
C ARG A 57 6.72 4.83 -5.96
N ILE A 58 7.02 6.09 -6.27
CA ILE A 58 6.22 6.91 -7.19
C ILE A 58 6.69 6.56 -8.59
N ILE A 59 5.80 5.99 -9.40
CA ILE A 59 6.12 5.49 -10.74
C ILE A 59 6.09 6.65 -11.73
N GLU A 60 5.10 7.53 -11.62
CA GLU A 60 4.88 8.62 -12.58
C GLU A 60 4.01 9.70 -11.95
N ILE A 61 4.34 10.98 -12.21
CA ILE A 61 3.52 12.13 -11.84
C ILE A 61 3.15 12.83 -13.15
N ASN A 62 1.86 13.03 -13.39
CA ASN A 62 1.36 13.82 -14.51
C ASN A 62 0.61 15.05 -13.96
N PRO A 63 1.31 16.20 -13.83
CA PRO A 63 0.69 17.44 -13.37
C PRO A 63 -0.28 18.03 -14.38
N GLU A 64 -0.09 17.79 -15.68
CA GLU A 64 -0.94 18.37 -16.72
C GLU A 64 -2.35 17.76 -16.67
N GLU A 65 -2.43 16.44 -16.47
CA GLU A 65 -3.70 15.71 -16.38
C GLU A 65 -4.17 15.48 -14.93
N GLY A 66 -3.37 15.88 -13.93
CA GLY A 66 -3.74 15.85 -12.51
C GLY A 66 -3.78 14.45 -11.88
N TRP A 67 -2.92 13.51 -12.31
CA TRP A 67 -2.84 12.17 -11.74
C TRP A 67 -1.43 11.75 -11.37
N VAL A 68 -1.34 10.75 -10.50
CA VAL A 68 -0.08 10.14 -10.06
C VAL A 68 -0.23 8.63 -10.01
N ARG A 69 0.78 7.91 -10.50
CA ARG A 69 0.85 6.45 -10.44
C ARG A 69 1.90 6.05 -9.42
N VAL A 70 1.49 5.23 -8.47
CA VAL A 70 2.30 4.83 -7.32
C VAL A 70 2.20 3.34 -7.06
N GLU A 71 3.20 2.77 -6.39
CA GLU A 71 3.10 1.43 -5.82
C GLU A 71 2.25 1.44 -4.53
N ALA A 72 1.67 0.29 -4.20
CA ALA A 72 0.67 0.14 -3.13
C ALA A 72 1.18 0.49 -1.71
N GLY A 73 2.49 0.48 -1.50
CA GLY A 73 3.15 0.82 -0.25
C GLY A 73 3.52 2.29 -0.09
N VAL A 74 3.24 3.16 -1.07
CA VAL A 74 3.55 4.60 -0.96
C VAL A 74 2.79 5.22 0.22
N ILE A 75 3.53 5.91 1.08
CA ILE A 75 2.99 6.60 2.25
C ILE A 75 2.50 7.98 1.82
N LYS A 76 1.31 8.38 2.28
CA LYS A 76 0.67 9.66 1.91
C LYS A 76 1.59 10.87 2.08
N ASP A 77 2.36 10.92 3.17
CA ASP A 77 3.24 12.05 3.45
C ASP A 77 4.42 12.11 2.46
N GLN A 78 4.95 10.95 2.06
CA GLN A 78 5.96 10.85 0.99
C GLN A 78 5.37 11.31 -0.36
N LEU A 79 4.14 10.91 -0.67
CA LEU A 79 3.44 11.35 -1.86
C LEU A 79 3.25 12.88 -1.85
N ASN A 80 2.74 13.43 -0.76
CA ASN A 80 2.56 14.88 -0.61
C ASN A 80 3.88 15.64 -0.71
N GLN A 81 4.97 15.10 -0.18
CA GLN A 81 6.29 15.72 -0.34
C GLN A 81 6.74 15.75 -1.81
N ALA A 82 6.47 14.70 -2.58
CA ALA A 82 6.80 14.65 -4.00
C ALA A 82 5.88 15.52 -4.87
N LEU A 83 4.63 15.75 -4.44
CA LEU A 83 3.65 16.57 -5.15
C LEU A 83 3.83 18.09 -4.90
N LYS A 84 4.46 18.48 -3.78
CA LYS A 84 4.69 19.90 -3.40
C LYS A 84 5.26 20.78 -4.54
N PRO A 85 6.30 20.36 -5.29
CA PRO A 85 6.86 21.19 -6.37
C PRO A 85 5.86 21.49 -7.50
N TYR A 86 4.83 20.66 -7.66
CA TYR A 86 3.80 20.79 -8.68
C TYR A 86 2.56 21.54 -8.17
N GLY A 87 2.56 22.02 -6.92
CA GLY A 87 1.41 22.67 -6.30
C GLY A 87 0.26 21.72 -5.93
N TYR A 88 0.47 20.39 -6.01
CA TYR A 88 -0.54 19.40 -5.69
C TYR A 88 -0.46 18.92 -4.24
N PHE A 89 -1.62 18.55 -3.69
CA PHE A 89 -1.74 17.95 -2.37
C PHE A 89 -2.79 16.82 -2.39
N PHE A 90 -2.39 15.63 -1.94
CA PHE A 90 -3.25 14.47 -1.78
C PHE A 90 -3.93 14.50 -0.40
N CYS A 91 -5.17 15.01 -0.38
CA CYS A 91 -5.96 15.19 0.84
C CYS A 91 -6.62 13.88 1.29
N THR A 92 -6.59 13.62 2.60
CA THR A 92 -7.33 12.51 3.23
C THR A 92 -8.77 12.98 3.47
N GLY A 93 -9.62 12.83 2.46
CA GLY A 93 -11.02 13.23 2.47
C GLY A 93 -11.28 14.35 1.47
N THR A 94 -11.89 14.01 0.34
CA THR A 94 -12.38 14.89 -0.74
C THR A 94 -11.32 15.82 -1.37
N PHE A 95 -11.15 15.72 -2.69
CA PHE A 95 -10.37 16.67 -3.47
C PHE A 95 -11.01 18.05 -3.35
N HIS A 96 -10.36 18.96 -2.63
CA HIS A 96 -10.63 20.39 -2.77
C HIS A 96 -9.43 21.00 -3.51
N GLN A 97 -9.74 21.54 -4.68
CA GLN A 97 -8.89 22.51 -5.39
C GLN A 97 -8.74 23.77 -4.56
#